data_AF-A0A957KLR4-F1
#
_entry.id   AF-A0A957KLR4-F1
#
_cell.length_a   1.000
_cell.length_b   1.000
_cell.length_c   1.000
_cell.angle_alpha   90.00
_cell.angle_beta   90.00
_cell.angle_gamma   90.00
#
_symmetry.space_group_name_H-M   'P 1'
#
loop_
_entity.id
_entity.type
_entity.pdbx_description
1 polymer ?
#
loop_
_entity_poly.entity_id
_entity_poly.type
_entity_poly.pdbx_seq_one_letter_code
_entity_poly.pdbx_strand_id
1 'polypeptide(L)' 'MMRKAIRSDQAPKPRGPYTPAIIASGPMVYLSSQGPIDPATDQPRGGSFTDQARQVFDNVSALLT' A
#
# COMPACT_ATOMS: atom_id res chain seq x y z
N MET A 1 22.12 11.78 0.78
CA MET A 1 20.66 11.63 1.01
C MET A 1 20.26 10.23 0.62
N MET A 2 19.78 9.41 1.56
CA MET A 2 19.30 8.06 1.27
C MET A 2 17.76 8.12 1.17
N ARG A 3 17.21 7.57 0.09
CA ARG A 3 15.77 7.31 -0.09
C ARG A 3 15.64 5.85 -0.44
N LYS A 4 14.93 5.07 0.38
CA LYS A 4 14.76 3.63 0.16
C LYS A 4 13.33 3.35 -0.22
N ALA A 5 13.13 2.72 -1.37
CA ALA A 5 11.82 2.24 -1.79
C ALA A 5 11.38 1.06 -0.92
N ILE A 6 10.11 1.08 -0.51
CA ILE A 6 9.43 -0.03 0.15
C ILE A 6 8.46 -0.65 -0.86
N ARG A 7 8.53 -1.98 -0.95
CA ARG A 7 7.64 -2.83 -1.76
C ARG A 7 7.29 -4.05 -0.92
N SER A 8 6.09 -4.57 -1.11
CA SER A 8 5.60 -5.76 -0.44
C SER A 8 4.76 -6.55 -1.43
N ASP A 9 4.94 -7.87 -1.49
CA ASP A 9 4.09 -8.76 -2.29
C ASP A 9 2.70 -8.95 -1.64
N GLN A 10 2.55 -8.50 -0.39
CA GLN A 10 1.28 -8.47 0.35
C GLN A 10 0.55 -7.12 0.18
N ALA A 11 1.01 -6.26 -0.73
CA ALA A 11 0.35 -5.00 -1.07
C ALA A 11 0.05 -4.93 -2.57
N PRO A 12 -0.96 -4.15 -3.00
CA PRO A 12 -1.29 -4.01 -4.41
C PRO A 12 -0.10 -3.48 -5.23
N LYS A 13 0.10 -4.08 -6.39
CA LYS A 13 1.16 -3.63 -7.31
C LYS A 13 0.82 -2.24 -7.87
N PRO A 14 1.80 -1.32 -7.97
CA PRO A 14 1.60 -0.05 -8.63
C PRO A 14 1.06 -0.19 -10.05
N ARG A 15 -0.03 0.52 -10.37
CA ARG A 15 -0.60 0.60 -11.73
C ARG A 15 -0.01 1.73 -12.58
N GLY A 16 1.15 2.25 -12.18
CA GLY A 16 1.85 3.36 -12.86
C GLY A 16 3.27 3.56 -12.32
N PRO A 17 4.01 4.57 -12.82
CA PRO A 17 5.41 4.80 -12.46
C PRO A 17 5.54 5.50 -11.09
N TYR A 18 5.12 4.83 -10.02
CA TYR A 18 5.25 5.30 -8.64
C TYR A 18 5.78 4.21 -7.71
N THR A 19 6.25 4.62 -6.54
CA THR A 19 6.68 3.72 -5.46
C THR A 19 5.63 3.70 -4.35
N PRO A 20 5.17 2.52 -3.87
CA PRO A 20 4.13 2.43 -2.84
C PRO A 20 4.48 3.21 -1.57
N ALA A 21 5.70 3.05 -1.06
CA ALA A 21 6.21 3.84 0.04
C ALA A 21 7.71 4.11 -0.09
N ILE A 22 8.18 5.21 0.49
CA ILE A 22 9.59 5.61 0.50
C ILE A 22 9.99 6.00 1.92
N ILE A 23 11.08 5.43 2.41
CA ILE A 23 11.77 5.94 3.59
C ILE A 23 12.52 7.20 3.17
N ALA A 24 12.14 8.33 3.75
CA ALA A 24 12.81 9.61 3.55
C ALA A 24 14.14 9.66 4.32
N SER A 25 14.87 10.76 4.21
CA SER A 25 16.01 10.98 5.10
C SER A 25 15.49 11.28 6.52
N GLY A 26 15.89 10.46 7.50
CA GLY A 26 15.39 10.53 8.88
C GLY A 26 14.30 9.48 9.18
N PRO A 27 13.45 9.69 10.20
CA PRO A 27 12.49 8.68 10.67
C PRO A 27 11.18 8.64 9.87
N MET A 28 11.06 9.39 8.77
CA MET A 28 9.80 9.61 8.08
C MET A 28 9.62 8.63 6.91
N VAL A 29 8.38 8.12 6.77
CA VAL A 29 7.95 7.33 5.61
C VAL A 29 6.86 8.10 4.87
N TYR A 30 7.01 8.24 3.56
CA TYR A 30 5.94 8.73 2.68
C TYR A 30 5.24 7.53 2.05
N LEU A 31 3.94 7.43 2.26
CA LEU A 31 3.10 6.35 1.74
C LEU A 31 2.17 6.92 0.66
N SER A 32 2.12 6.25 -0.50
CA SER A 32 1.15 6.53 -1.56
C SER A 32 -0.25 6.07 -1.14
N SER A 33 -1.30 6.59 -1.79
CA SER A 33 -2.67 6.16 -1.49
C SER A 33 -2.83 4.64 -1.61
N GLN A 34 -3.53 4.05 -0.63
CA GLN A 34 -3.90 2.65 -0.65
C GLN A 34 -5.40 2.55 -0.93
N GLY A 35 -5.75 1.82 -2.01
CA GLY A 35 -7.13 1.52 -2.38
C GLY A 35 -7.59 0.17 -1.82
N PRO A 36 -8.84 -0.22 -2.06
CA PRO A 36 -9.43 -1.43 -1.51
C PRO A 36 -9.09 -2.71 -2.31
N ILE A 37 -8.01 -2.70 -3.10
CA ILE A 37 -7.61 -3.84 -3.92
C ILE A 37 -7.00 -4.91 -3.01
N ASP A 38 -7.51 -6.14 -3.13
CA ASP A 38 -6.90 -7.32 -2.54
C ASP A 38 -5.72 -7.78 -3.43
N PRO A 39 -4.48 -7.81 -2.91
CA PRO A 39 -3.31 -8.19 -3.68
C PRO A 39 -3.31 -9.64 -4.17
N ALA A 40 -4.09 -10.53 -3.55
CA ALA A 40 -4.20 -11.93 -3.97
C ALA A 40 -5.09 -12.11 -5.20
N THR A 41 -6.11 -11.26 -5.36
CA THR A 41 -7.10 -11.36 -6.44
C THR A 41 -7.00 -10.26 -7.48
N ASP A 42 -6.29 -9.16 -7.18
CA ASP A 42 -6.22 -7.91 -7.94
C ASP A 42 -7.60 -7.27 -8.19
N GLN A 43 -8.55 -7.53 -7.29
CA GLN A 43 -9.91 -6.99 -7.32
C GLN A 43 -10.23 -6.24 -6.01
N PRO A 44 -11.19 -5.30 -6.01
CA PRO A 44 -11.67 -4.69 -4.78
C PRO A 44 -12.21 -5.75 -3.81
N ARG A 45 -11.85 -5.68 -2.53
CA ARG A 45 -12.39 -6.58 -1.50
C ARG A 45 -13.87 -6.28 -1.24
N GLY A 46 -14.70 -7.26 -1.51
CA GLY A 46 -16.12 -7.25 -1.14
C GLY A 46 -16.94 -6.13 -1.81
N GLY A 47 -18.16 -5.95 -1.33
CA GLY A 47 -19.11 -4.95 -1.85
C GLY A 47 -19.52 -3.87 -0.86
N SER A 48 -19.22 -4.03 0.44
CA SER A 48 -19.56 -3.03 1.45
C SER A 48 -18.42 -2.01 1.64
N PHE A 49 -18.77 -0.79 2.06
CA PHE A 49 -17.79 0.23 2.42
C PHE A 49 -16.84 -0.25 3.51
N THR A 50 -17.36 -0.95 4.52
CA THR A 50 -16.57 -1.44 5.66
C THR A 50 -15.50 -2.44 5.23
N ASP A 51 -15.81 -3.35 4.29
CA ASP A 51 -14.84 -4.33 3.80
C ASP A 51 -13.74 -3.66 2.98
N GLN A 52 -14.11 -2.69 2.14
CA GLN A 52 -13.16 -1.90 1.37
C GLN A 52 -12.26 -1.06 2.28
N ALA A 53 -12.82 -0.42 3.32
CA ALA A 53 -12.05 0.33 4.30
C ALA A 53 -11.06 -0.56 5.06
N ARG A 54 -11.46 -1.78 5.45
CA ARG A 54 -10.55 -2.76 6.05
C ARG A 54 -9.41 -3.12 5.10
N GLN A 55 -9.71 -3.42 3.83
CA GLN A 55 -8.67 -3.73 2.85
C GLN A 55 -7.67 -2.57 2.65
N VAL A 56 -8.15 -1.32 2.69
CA VAL A 56 -7.26 -0.15 2.64
C VAL A 56 -6.25 -0.19 3.79
N PHE A 57 -6.69 -0.43 5.03
CA PHE A 57 -5.79 -0.50 6.18
C PHE A 57 -4.90 -1.76 6.20
N ASP A 58 -5.40 -2.88 5.67
CA ASP A 58 -4.59 -4.09 5.47
C ASP A 58 -3.42 -3.81 4.51
N ASN A 59 -3.69 -3.10 3.40
CA ASN A 59 -2.68 -2.68 2.43
C ASN A 59 -1.67 -1.67 3.00
N VAL A 60 -2.13 -0.72 3.85
CA VAL A 60 -1.24 0.20 4.58
C VAL A 60 -0.31 -0.59 5.50
N SER A 61 -0.85 -1.54 6.25
CA SER A 61 -0.09 -2.35 7.21
C SER A 61 0.98 -3.19 6.49
N ALA A 62 0.64 -3.81 5.37
CA ALA A 62 1.56 -4.60 4.55
C ALA A 62 2.78 -3.83 4.03
N LEU A 63 2.76 -2.49 4.05
CA LEU A 63 3.86 -1.62 3.64
C LEU A 63 4.61 -0.97 4.81
N LEU A 64 4.06 -1.01 6.04
CA LEU A 64 4.60 -0.27 7.19
C LEU A 64 5.06 -1.15 8.37
N THR A 65 4.79 -2.45 8.34
CA THR A 65 5.40 -3.44 9.26
C THR A 65 6.73 -3.98 8.73
#